data_AF-A0A3C0TJY6-F1
#
_entry.id   AF-A0A3C0TJY6-F1
#
_cell.length_a   1.000
_cell.length_b   1.000
_cell.length_c   1.000
_cell.angle_alpha   90.00
_cell.angle_beta   90.00
_cell.angle_gamma   90.00
#
_symmetry.space_group_name_H-M   'P 1'
#
loop_
_entity.id
_entity.type
_entity.pdbx_description
1 polymer ?
#
loop_
_entity_poly.entity_id
_entity_poly.type
_entity_poly.pdbx_seq_one_letter_code
_entity_poly.pdbx_strand_id
1 'polypeptide(L)'
;MKTFLTMILIAMASSVCAQDMVLTKKDVVDISAPEAATTACDQNMLACLNISEAACKTHIDTSIRGKCSKDVPDTIADMEKVPEHVKQLTACAVKSLLAKHNSSFVRNINSPACQALQQ
;
A
#
# COMPACT_ATOMS: atom_id res chain seq x y z
N MET A 1 11.95 16.05 -9.56
CA MET A 1 11.24 15.58 -8.35
C MET A 1 12.24 14.91 -7.42
N LYS A 2 12.90 15.67 -6.55
CA LYS A 2 13.98 15.17 -5.66
C LYS A 2 13.86 15.78 -4.26
N THR A 3 12.72 16.40 -3.97
CA THR A 3 12.60 17.42 -2.93
C THR A 3 11.99 16.90 -1.63
N PHE A 4 11.24 15.78 -1.66
CA PHE A 4 10.62 15.21 -0.46
C PHE A 4 11.60 14.37 0.38
N LEU A 5 12.52 13.65 -0.26
CA LEU A 5 13.56 12.87 0.44
C LEU A 5 14.57 13.77 1.17
N THR A 6 14.87 14.96 0.64
CA THR A 6 15.84 15.88 1.24
C THR A 6 15.28 16.66 2.43
N MET A 7 13.95 16.82 2.53
CA MET A 7 13.33 17.57 3.63
C MET A 7 13.36 16.82 4.97
N ILE A 8 13.46 15.48 4.93
CA ILE A 8 13.64 14.65 6.13
C ILE A 8 15.09 14.74 6.67
N LEU A 9 16.05 15.12 5.82
CA LEU A 9 17.49 15.10 6.14
C LEU A 9 18.04 16.38 6.80
N ILE A 10 17.32 17.51 6.78
CA ILE A 10 17.91 18.83 7.16
C ILE A 10 17.52 19.30 8.58
N ALA A 11 16.83 18.47 9.38
CA ALA A 11 16.39 18.87 10.72
C ALA A 11 17.30 18.46 11.89
N MET A 12 18.42 17.76 11.67
CA MET A 12 19.21 17.21 12.79
C MET A 12 20.73 17.41 12.61
N ALA A 13 21.16 18.65 12.40
CA ALA A 13 22.55 19.05 12.65
C ALA A 13 22.71 19.44 14.13
N SER A 14 22.56 18.48 15.04
CA SER A 14 23.05 18.59 16.42
C SER A 14 23.04 17.20 17.05
N SER A 15 24.22 16.58 17.09
CA SER A 15 24.61 15.56 18.08
C SER A 15 23.48 14.66 18.61
N VAL A 16 23.02 13.71 17.80
CA VAL A 16 22.29 12.55 18.31
C VAL A 16 22.98 11.34 17.72
N CYS A 17 23.55 10.51 18.60
CA CYS A 17 24.03 9.16 18.27
C CYS A 17 22.99 8.51 17.35
N ALA A 18 23.41 7.79 16.31
CA ALA A 18 22.51 7.02 15.45
C ALA A 18 21.49 6.28 16.32
N GLN A 19 20.30 6.85 16.48
CA GLN A 19 19.18 6.15 17.08
C GLN A 19 18.80 5.21 15.95
N ASP A 20 19.04 3.92 16.15
CA ASP A 20 18.45 2.87 15.33
C ASP A 20 16.98 3.26 15.11
N MET A 21 16.65 3.68 13.90
CA MET A 21 15.37 4.31 13.61
C MET A 21 14.35 3.16 13.58
N VAL A 22 13.79 2.84 14.74
CA VAL A 22 12.80 1.77 14.88
C VAL A 22 11.44 2.33 14.50
N LEU A 23 10.86 1.82 13.40
CA LEU A 23 9.48 2.10 13.05
C LEU A 23 8.55 1.13 13.77
N THR A 24 7.39 1.61 14.19
CA THR A 24 6.34 0.73 14.71
C THR A 24 5.49 0.18 13.56
N LYS A 25 4.80 -0.93 13.82
CA LYS A 25 3.74 -1.44 12.95
C LYS A 25 2.73 -0.37 12.55
N LYS A 26 2.37 0.49 13.50
CA LYS A 26 1.42 1.59 13.26
C LYS A 26 1.97 2.57 12.23
N ASP A 27 3.24 2.96 12.35
CA ASP A 27 3.88 3.88 11.41
C ASP A 27 3.90 3.29 10.00
N VAL A 28 4.28 2.02 9.88
CA VAL A 28 4.33 1.31 8.59
C VAL A 28 2.94 1.19 7.98
N VAL A 29 1.91 0.88 8.77
CA VAL A 29 0.52 0.82 8.32
C VAL A 29 0.01 2.20 7.89
N ASP A 30 0.29 3.24 8.66
CA ASP A 30 -0.16 4.62 8.37
C ASP A 30 0.50 5.21 7.12
N ILE A 31 1.75 4.83 6.84
CA ILE A 31 2.45 5.18 5.59
C ILE A 31 1.89 4.35 4.41
N SER A 32 1.77 3.03 4.60
CA SER A 32 1.43 2.11 3.50
C SER A 32 -0.01 2.28 3.02
N ALA A 33 -0.97 2.50 3.93
CA ALA A 33 -2.39 2.49 3.58
C ALA A 33 -2.79 3.54 2.52
N PRO A 34 -2.47 4.84 2.68
CA PRO A 34 -2.81 5.85 1.67
C PRO A 34 -2.02 5.70 0.37
N GLU A 35 -0.74 5.30 0.45
CA GLU A 35 0.10 5.07 -0.73
C GLU A 35 -0.43 3.90 -1.56
N ALA A 36 -0.66 2.75 -0.91
CA ALA A 36 -1.25 1.58 -1.54
C ALA A 36 -2.62 1.88 -2.15
N ALA A 37 -3.46 2.64 -1.46
CA ALA A 37 -4.77 3.04 -1.98
C ALA A 37 -4.66 3.93 -3.21
N THR A 38 -3.64 4.78 -3.29
CA THR A 38 -3.40 5.64 -4.46
C THR A 38 -2.86 4.84 -5.63
N THR A 39 -1.89 3.95 -5.40
CA THR A 39 -1.27 3.14 -6.44
C THR A 39 -2.22 2.06 -6.98
N ALA A 40 -2.96 1.37 -6.11
CA ALA A 40 -3.81 0.25 -6.50
C ALA A 40 -5.13 0.68 -7.15
N CYS A 41 -5.64 1.89 -6.85
CA CYS A 41 -6.93 2.38 -7.34
C CYS A 41 -6.77 3.21 -8.62
N ASP A 42 -6.01 2.70 -9.58
CA ASP A 42 -5.86 3.31 -10.90
C ASP A 42 -7.08 3.09 -11.79
N GLN A 43 -7.11 3.77 -12.95
CA GLN A 43 -8.22 3.69 -13.89
C GLN A 43 -8.50 2.26 -14.41
N ASN A 44 -7.46 1.43 -14.57
CA ASN A 44 -7.63 0.05 -15.04
C ASN A 44 -8.27 -0.81 -13.95
N MET A 45 -7.85 -0.67 -12.70
CA MET A 45 -8.47 -1.36 -11.57
C MET A 45 -9.95 -0.97 -11.41
N LEU A 46 -10.25 0.32 -11.45
CA LEU A 46 -11.62 0.82 -11.29
C LEU A 46 -12.53 0.36 -12.42
N ALA A 47 -12.07 0.44 -13.67
CA ALA A 47 -12.81 -0.02 -14.84
C ALA A 47 -12.98 -1.54 -14.86
N CYS A 48 -11.92 -2.30 -14.55
CA CYS A 48 -11.95 -3.76 -14.51
C CYS A 48 -12.96 -4.27 -13.47
N LEU A 49 -12.96 -3.70 -12.27
CA LEU A 49 -13.85 -4.14 -11.19
C LEU A 49 -15.22 -3.47 -11.20
N ASN A 50 -15.41 -2.45 -12.04
CA ASN A 50 -16.58 -1.59 -12.10
C ASN A 50 -16.95 -1.01 -10.72
N ILE A 51 -15.98 -0.33 -10.10
CA ILE A 51 -16.10 0.30 -8.78
C ILE A 51 -15.68 1.76 -8.83
N SER A 52 -16.16 2.55 -7.88
CA SER A 52 -15.69 3.93 -7.71
C SER A 52 -14.31 3.97 -7.04
N GLU A 53 -13.57 5.05 -7.30
CA GLU A 53 -12.28 5.32 -6.65
C GLU A 53 -12.41 5.32 -5.12
N ALA A 54 -13.45 5.97 -4.58
CA ALA A 54 -13.71 6.02 -3.15
C ALA A 54 -13.94 4.62 -2.55
N ALA A 55 -14.69 3.75 -3.23
CA ALA A 55 -14.92 2.39 -2.79
C ALA A 55 -13.63 1.56 -2.80
N CYS A 56 -12.81 1.71 -3.84
CA CYS A 56 -11.49 1.08 -3.92
C CYS A 56 -10.59 1.53 -2.78
N LYS A 57 -10.40 2.85 -2.60
CA LYS A 57 -9.52 3.43 -1.57
C LYS A 57 -9.94 2.98 -0.16
N THR A 58 -11.23 3.05 0.13
CA THR A 58 -11.79 2.61 1.42
C THR A 58 -11.49 1.12 1.68
N HIS A 59 -11.65 0.27 0.66
CA HIS A 59 -11.41 -1.16 0.81
C HIS A 59 -9.92 -1.49 1.00
N ILE A 60 -9.03 -0.82 0.28
CA ILE A 60 -7.58 -0.99 0.42
C ILE A 60 -7.13 -0.56 1.83
N ASP A 61 -7.49 0.65 2.26
CA ASP A 61 -7.14 1.18 3.58
C ASP A 61 -7.66 0.26 4.71
N THR A 62 -8.94 -0.14 4.65
CA THR A 62 -9.54 -1.06 5.62
C THR A 62 -8.83 -2.43 5.63
N SER A 63 -8.44 -2.94 4.45
CA SER A 63 -7.73 -4.22 4.35
C SER A 63 -6.35 -4.14 4.99
N ILE A 64 -5.61 -3.06 4.75
CA ILE A 64 -4.27 -2.81 5.31
C ILE A 64 -4.34 -2.67 6.82
N ARG A 65 -5.20 -1.78 7.32
CA ARG A 65 -5.35 -1.51 8.76
C ARG A 65 -5.91 -2.70 9.53
N GLY A 66 -6.72 -3.53 8.87
CA GLY A 66 -7.31 -4.73 9.46
C GLY A 66 -6.48 -5.99 9.21
N LYS A 67 -6.90 -6.78 8.21
CA LYS A 67 -6.43 -8.16 8.07
C LYS A 67 -5.01 -8.30 7.51
N CYS A 68 -4.53 -7.35 6.72
CA CYS A 68 -3.24 -7.48 6.04
C CYS A 68 -2.05 -7.10 6.94
N SER A 69 -2.27 -6.31 7.99
CA SER A 69 -1.22 -5.94 8.95
C SER A 69 -0.90 -7.02 9.98
N LYS A 70 -1.61 -8.16 9.97
CA LYS A 70 -1.42 -9.21 10.98
C LYS A 70 0.03 -9.71 11.07
N ASP A 71 0.70 -9.86 9.93
CA ASP A 71 2.04 -10.42 9.83
C ASP A 71 3.15 -9.35 9.87
N VAL A 72 2.78 -8.06 9.98
CA VAL A 72 3.74 -6.97 10.21
C VAL A 72 4.17 -7.03 11.68
N PRO A 73 5.48 -7.13 11.97
CA PRO A 73 5.99 -7.15 13.33
C PRO A 73 5.69 -5.82 14.03
N ASP A 74 5.53 -5.84 15.35
CA ASP A 74 5.18 -4.65 16.13
C ASP A 74 6.22 -3.54 16.02
N THR A 75 7.48 -3.91 15.80
CA THR A 75 8.61 -3.01 15.54
C THR A 75 9.46 -3.52 14.39
N ILE A 76 10.00 -2.58 13.61
CA ILE A 76 10.93 -2.82 12.51
C ILE A 76 12.15 -1.95 12.79
N ALA A 77 13.22 -2.58 13.27
CA ALA A 77 14.50 -1.90 13.50
C ALA A 77 15.34 -1.76 12.22
N ASP A 78 15.10 -2.65 11.25
CA ASP A 78 15.79 -2.69 9.98
C ASP A 78 15.00 -1.91 8.91
N MET A 79 15.39 -0.66 8.70
CA MET A 79 14.74 0.23 7.74
C MET A 79 14.79 -0.31 6.29
N GLU A 80 15.74 -1.19 5.96
CA GLU A 80 15.82 -1.82 4.63
C GLU A 80 14.67 -2.81 4.40
N LYS A 81 14.03 -3.31 5.46
CA LYS A 81 12.88 -4.23 5.37
C LYS A 81 11.53 -3.54 5.28
N VAL A 82 11.46 -2.24 5.55
CA VAL A 82 10.21 -1.47 5.49
C VAL A 82 9.55 -1.56 4.10
N PRO A 83 10.28 -1.39 2.98
CA PRO A 83 9.67 -1.52 1.64
C PRO A 83 9.08 -2.92 1.38
N GLU A 84 9.68 -3.98 1.93
CA GLU A 84 9.15 -5.34 1.80
C GLU A 84 7.79 -5.46 2.50
N HIS A 85 7.68 -4.96 3.74
CA HIS A 85 6.41 -4.97 4.47
C HIS A 85 5.34 -4.11 3.79
N VAL A 86 5.69 -2.93 3.26
CA VAL A 86 4.78 -2.09 2.46
C VAL A 86 4.26 -2.84 1.24
N LYS A 87 5.15 -3.54 0.51
CA LYS A 87 4.79 -4.34 -0.66
C LYS A 87 3.86 -5.50 -0.30
N GLN A 88 4.14 -6.20 0.81
CA GLN A 88 3.29 -7.28 1.30
C GLN A 88 1.90 -6.79 1.71
N LEU A 89 1.81 -5.67 2.42
CA LEU A 89 0.54 -5.03 2.80
C LEU A 89 -0.30 -4.68 1.56
N THR A 90 0.33 -4.03 0.59
CA THR A 90 -0.31 -3.64 -0.67
C THR A 90 -0.82 -4.86 -1.43
N ALA A 91 0.03 -5.87 -1.62
CA ALA A 91 -0.34 -7.10 -2.34
C ALA A 91 -1.51 -7.83 -1.66
N CYS A 92 -1.50 -7.92 -0.33
CA CYS A 92 -2.62 -8.50 0.42
C CYS A 92 -3.93 -7.72 0.21
N ALA A 93 -3.87 -6.38 0.23
CA ALA A 93 -5.03 -5.52 0.06
C ALA A 93 -5.61 -5.59 -1.36
N VAL A 94 -4.75 -5.61 -2.39
CA VAL A 94 -5.16 -5.79 -3.79
C VAL A 94 -5.80 -7.16 -3.99
N LYS A 95 -5.17 -8.22 -3.49
CA LYS A 95 -5.74 -9.58 -3.55
C LYS A 95 -7.10 -9.66 -2.85
N SER A 96 -7.23 -8.98 -1.71
CA SER A 96 -8.49 -8.83 -0.98
C SER A 96 -9.58 -8.14 -1.81
N LEU A 97 -9.21 -7.07 -2.53
CA LEU A 97 -10.13 -6.33 -3.42
C LEU A 97 -10.59 -7.20 -4.59
N LEU A 98 -9.65 -7.85 -5.29
CA LEU A 98 -9.94 -8.75 -6.40
C LEU A 98 -10.85 -9.90 -5.96
N ALA A 99 -10.59 -10.51 -4.80
CA ALA A 99 -11.43 -11.58 -4.26
C ALA A 99 -12.86 -11.08 -3.97
N LYS A 100 -13.02 -9.88 -3.41
CA LYS A 100 -14.34 -9.28 -3.15
C LYS A 100 -15.11 -8.99 -4.44
N HIS A 101 -14.42 -8.60 -5.50
CA HIS A 101 -15.00 -8.25 -6.79
C HIS A 101 -14.77 -9.33 -7.87
N ASN A 102 -14.58 -10.59 -7.45
CA ASN A 102 -14.22 -11.68 -8.37
C ASN A 102 -15.25 -11.87 -9.49
N SER A 103 -16.55 -11.69 -9.21
CA SER A 103 -17.58 -11.76 -10.26
C SER A 103 -17.42 -10.67 -11.32
N SER A 104 -17.15 -9.43 -10.93
CA SER A 104 -16.83 -8.34 -11.87
C SER A 104 -15.55 -8.63 -12.64
N PHE A 105 -14.50 -9.06 -11.94
CA PHE A 105 -13.20 -9.40 -12.54
C PHE A 105 -13.34 -10.50 -13.61
N VAL A 106 -14.02 -11.60 -13.29
CA VAL A 106 -14.25 -12.72 -14.23
C VAL A 106 -15.12 -12.28 -15.40
N ARG A 107 -16.20 -11.53 -15.15
CA ARG A 107 -17.08 -11.01 -16.22
C ARG A 107 -16.33 -10.09 -17.18
N ASN A 108 -15.40 -9.29 -16.65
CA ASN A 108 -14.68 -8.28 -17.39
C ASN A 108 -13.27 -8.74 -17.82
N ILE A 109 -12.91 -10.02 -17.64
CA ILE A 109 -11.54 -10.52 -17.78
C ILE A 109 -10.92 -10.24 -19.15
N ASN A 110 -11.77 -10.18 -20.19
CA ASN A 110 -11.37 -9.89 -21.57
C ASN A 110 -11.40 -8.40 -21.93
N SER A 111 -11.74 -7.52 -20.99
CA SER A 111 -11.68 -6.07 -21.20
C SER A 111 -10.22 -5.60 -21.20
N PRO A 112 -9.88 -4.55 -21.97
CA PRO A 112 -8.53 -3.98 -21.97
C PRO A 112 -8.05 -3.60 -20.56
N ALA A 113 -8.97 -3.09 -19.73
CA ALA A 113 -8.68 -2.71 -18.35
C ALA A 113 -8.24 -3.92 -17.49
N CYS A 114 -8.94 -5.06 -17.56
CA CYS A 114 -8.55 -6.25 -16.81
C CYS A 114 -7.30 -6.93 -17.38
N GLN A 115 -7.09 -6.89 -18.69
CA GLN A 115 -5.88 -7.41 -19.33
C GLN A 115 -4.63 -6.60 -18.94
N ALA A 116 -4.76 -5.28 -18.78
CA ALA A 116 -3.67 -4.43 -18.31
C ALA A 116 -3.22 -4.74 -16.87
N LEU A 117 -4.09 -5.35 -16.06
CA LEU A 117 -3.75 -5.79 -14.69
C LEU A 117 -3.03 -7.14 -14.65
N GLN A 118 -2.97 -7.87 -15.76
CA GLN A 118 -2.32 -9.19 -15.87
C GLN A 118 -0.88 -9.13 -16.39
N GLN A 119 -0.43 -7.96 -16.83
CA GLN A 119 0.91 -7.68 -17.36
C GLN A 119 1.86 -7.25 -16.24
#